data_AF-A0A6A4G7D8-F1
#
_entry.id   AF-A0A6A4G7D8-F1
#
_cell.length_a   1.000
_cell.length_b   1.000
_cell.length_c   1.000
_cell.angle_alpha   90.00
_cell.angle_beta   90.00
_cell.angle_gamma   90.00
#
_symmetry.space_group_name_H-M   'P 1'
#
loop_
_entity.id
_entity.type
_entity.pdbx_description
1 polymer ?
#
loop_
_entity_poly.entity_id
_entity_poly.type
_entity_poly.pdbx_seq_one_letter_code
_entity_poly.pdbx_strand_id
1 'polypeptide(L)'
;MTSPMPDASDSDDGFQDFLSEDEEQETLLSQEGVALERRMKTMGIRDSLELGKEDTLQEGFDLGFAQGAARSFRFGRLRGALSAATASGLFPVINLESLEQARACMKQLRALEMDTSVHKDGDADATSSEEADAIVRQAHELLKLVGVDLSE
;
A
#
# COMPACT_ATOMS: atom_id res chain seq x y z
N MET A 1 -47.12 90.17 -2.93
CA MET A 1 -46.79 89.27 -4.05
C MET A 1 -45.59 88.44 -3.62
N THR A 2 -45.83 87.19 -3.24
CA THR A 2 -44.77 86.22 -2.93
C THR A 2 -45.14 84.91 -3.62
N SER A 3 -44.15 84.36 -4.31
CA SER A 3 -44.18 83.28 -5.30
C SER A 3 -44.35 81.88 -4.69
N PRO A 4 -44.58 80.83 -5.50
CA PRO A 4 -45.00 79.50 -5.06
C PRO A 4 -43.83 78.52 -4.80
N MET A 5 -44.06 77.54 -3.90
CA MET A 5 -43.61 76.12 -3.77
C MET A 5 -42.22 75.67 -4.33
N PRO A 6 -41.51 74.74 -3.64
CA PRO A 6 -41.85 73.32 -3.78
C PRO A 6 -41.80 72.49 -2.49
N ASP A 7 -42.77 71.56 -2.42
CA ASP A 7 -42.72 70.33 -1.63
C ASP A 7 -41.41 69.59 -1.90
N ALA A 8 -40.59 69.42 -0.86
CA ALA A 8 -39.52 68.46 -0.87
C ALA A 8 -40.14 67.08 -0.61
N SER A 9 -40.50 66.40 -1.70
CA SER A 9 -40.71 64.96 -1.72
C SER A 9 -39.37 64.27 -1.49
N ASP A 10 -38.96 64.17 -0.23
CA ASP A 10 -37.84 63.36 0.21
C ASP A 10 -38.32 61.89 0.30
N SER A 11 -38.45 61.27 -0.87
CA SER A 11 -38.66 59.82 -0.97
C SER A 11 -37.28 59.17 -0.89
N ASP A 12 -36.79 59.05 0.35
CA ASP A 12 -35.67 58.18 0.70
C ASP A 12 -36.15 56.72 0.60
N ASP A 13 -36.27 56.25 -0.63
CA ASP A 13 -36.61 54.88 -0.95
C ASP A 13 -35.36 54.02 -0.71
N GLY A 14 -35.08 53.72 0.55
CA GLY A 14 -34.01 52.83 1.03
C GLY A 14 -34.19 51.36 0.61
N PHE A 15 -34.49 51.11 -0.66
CA PHE A 15 -34.81 49.82 -1.26
C PHE A 15 -33.89 49.47 -2.43
N GLN A 16 -32.73 50.11 -2.54
CA GLN A 16 -31.86 50.00 -3.72
C GLN A 16 -30.66 49.04 -3.53
N ASP A 17 -30.77 48.06 -2.63
CA ASP A 17 -29.74 47.02 -2.47
C ASP A 17 -30.31 45.59 -2.37
N PHE A 18 -31.60 45.40 -2.66
CA PHE A 18 -32.17 44.06 -2.87
C PHE A 18 -32.16 43.79 -4.36
N LEU A 19 -31.19 43.01 -4.84
CA LEU A 19 -31.23 42.45 -6.18
C LEU A 19 -32.60 41.79 -6.38
N SER A 20 -33.18 41.98 -7.56
CA SER A 20 -34.36 41.17 -7.90
C SER A 20 -34.00 39.68 -7.86
N GLU A 21 -34.95 38.80 -7.52
CA GLU A 21 -34.69 37.34 -7.49
C GLU A 21 -34.06 36.85 -8.81
N ASP A 22 -34.44 37.46 -9.94
CA ASP A 22 -33.85 37.18 -11.25
C ASP A 22 -32.39 37.62 -11.37
N GLU A 23 -32.02 38.79 -10.85
CA GLU A 23 -30.62 39.25 -10.82
C GLU A 23 -29.77 38.41 -9.85
N GLU A 24 -30.30 38.02 -8.69
CA GLU A 24 -29.61 37.12 -7.77
C GLU A 24 -29.34 35.77 -8.44
N GLN A 25 -30.33 35.22 -9.13
CA GLN A 25 -30.20 33.97 -9.87
C GLN A 25 -29.18 34.07 -11.01
N GLU A 26 -29.15 35.18 -11.75
CA GLU A 26 -28.19 35.40 -12.84
C GLU A 26 -26.75 35.52 -12.31
N THR A 27 -26.56 36.21 -11.18
CA THR A 27 -25.24 36.30 -10.54
C THR A 27 -24.76 34.95 -10.01
N LEU A 28 -25.65 34.13 -9.44
CA LEU A 28 -25.36 32.76 -9.00
C LEU A 28 -24.90 31.89 -10.17
N LEU A 29 -25.65 31.89 -11.28
CA LEU A 29 -25.29 31.12 -12.49
C LEU A 29 -23.93 31.54 -13.06
N SER A 30 -23.63 32.84 -13.06
CA SER A 30 -22.32 33.37 -13.47
C SER A 30 -21.19 32.88 -12.57
N GLN A 31 -21.39 32.91 -11.25
CA GLN A 31 -20.42 32.40 -10.28
C GLN A 31 -20.19 30.89 -10.43
N GLU A 32 -21.24 30.11 -10.65
CA GLU A 32 -21.17 28.67 -10.93
C GLU A 32 -20.39 28.38 -12.22
N GLY A 33 -20.64 29.15 -13.28
CA GLY A 33 -19.91 29.05 -14.55
C GLY A 33 -18.41 29.30 -14.39
N VAL A 34 -18.04 30.36 -13.68
CA VAL A 34 -16.63 30.68 -13.38
C VAL A 34 -15.99 29.60 -12.50
N ALA A 35 -16.73 29.07 -11.51
CA ALA A 35 -16.24 28.00 -10.66
C ALA A 35 -16.01 26.70 -11.46
N LEU A 36 -16.91 26.36 -12.38
CA LEU A 36 -16.78 25.20 -13.26
C LEU A 36 -15.59 25.34 -14.20
N GLU A 37 -15.42 26.51 -14.84
CA GLU A 37 -14.29 26.79 -15.74
C GLU A 37 -12.94 26.64 -15.01
N ARG A 38 -12.85 27.18 -13.78
CA ARG A 38 -11.66 27.04 -12.93
C ARG A 38 -11.35 25.57 -12.60
N ARG A 39 -12.37 24.76 -12.31
CA ARG A 39 -12.19 23.32 -12.07
C ARG A 39 -11.70 22.60 -13.32
N MET A 40 -12.34 22.83 -14.46
CA MET A 40 -12.00 22.19 -15.73
C MET A 40 -10.56 22.50 -16.19
N LYS A 41 -10.08 23.74 -16.00
CA LYS A 41 -8.70 24.13 -16.36
C LYS A 41 -7.61 23.29 -15.68
N THR A 42 -7.88 22.76 -14.49
CA THR A 42 -6.87 22.01 -13.71
C THR A 42 -7.14 20.51 -13.65
N MET A 43 -8.28 20.06 -14.18
CA MET A 43 -8.73 18.67 -14.11
C MET A 43 -7.69 17.71 -14.69
N GLY A 44 -7.24 17.93 -15.93
CA GLY A 44 -6.25 17.06 -16.56
C GLY A 44 -4.89 17.02 -15.84
N ILE A 45 -4.48 18.12 -15.20
CA ILE A 45 -3.23 18.17 -14.41
C ILE A 45 -3.38 17.36 -13.12
N ARG A 46 -4.54 17.44 -12.46
CA ARG A 46 -4.81 16.66 -11.25
C ARG A 46 -4.92 15.18 -11.57
N ASP A 47 -5.63 14.83 -12.63
CA ASP A 47 -5.82 13.44 -13.04
C ASP A 47 -4.48 12.80 -13.44
N SER A 48 -3.66 13.51 -14.23
CA SER A 48 -2.32 13.01 -14.58
C SER A 48 -1.36 12.94 -13.40
N LEU A 49 -1.45 13.87 -12.45
CA LEU A 49 -0.66 13.81 -11.21
C LEU A 49 -1.04 12.59 -10.37
N GLU A 50 -2.33 12.29 -10.26
CA GLU A 50 -2.80 11.13 -9.50
C GLU A 50 -2.40 9.82 -10.18
N LEU A 51 -2.58 9.72 -11.49
CA LEU A 51 -2.11 8.58 -12.29
C LEU A 51 -0.61 8.33 -12.11
N GLY A 52 0.22 9.39 -12.12
CA GLY A 52 1.66 9.23 -11.92
C GLY A 52 2.04 8.72 -10.53
N LYS A 53 1.29 9.11 -9.48
CA LYS A 53 1.49 8.55 -8.13
C LYS A 53 1.10 7.08 -8.07
N GLU A 54 -0.03 6.73 -8.68
CA GLU A 54 -0.51 5.35 -8.74
C GLU A 54 0.49 4.45 -9.49
N ASP A 55 1.02 4.92 -10.61
CA ASP A 55 2.03 4.21 -11.39
C ASP A 55 3.30 3.95 -10.57
N THR A 56 3.83 5.00 -9.91
CA THR A 56 5.01 4.86 -9.03
C THR A 56 4.73 3.93 -7.84
N LEU A 57 3.52 3.97 -7.27
CA LEU A 57 3.11 3.10 -6.17
C LEU A 57 3.03 1.64 -6.64
N GLN A 58 2.49 1.41 -7.85
CA GLN A 58 2.35 0.10 -8.44
C GLN A 58 3.72 -0.52 -8.74
N GLU A 59 4.67 0.23 -9.29
CA GLU A 59 6.04 -0.23 -9.49
C GLU A 59 6.69 -0.70 -8.18
N GLY A 60 6.51 0.08 -7.10
CA GLY A 60 7.00 -0.29 -5.77
C GLY A 60 6.33 -1.55 -5.21
N PHE A 61 5.01 -1.67 -5.41
CA PHE A 61 4.27 -2.88 -5.02
C PHE A 61 4.72 -4.10 -5.79
N ASP A 62 4.84 -4.02 -7.12
CA ASP A 62 5.21 -5.14 -7.98
C ASP A 62 6.61 -5.67 -7.62
N LEU A 63 7.56 -4.76 -7.38
CA LEU A 63 8.91 -5.12 -6.93
C LEU A 63 8.87 -5.83 -5.57
N GLY A 64 8.20 -5.23 -4.58
CA GLY A 64 8.08 -5.80 -3.24
C GLY A 64 7.33 -7.13 -3.22
N PHE A 65 6.28 -7.26 -4.03
CA PHE A 65 5.50 -8.48 -4.18
C PHE A 65 6.35 -9.59 -4.80
N ALA A 66 7.08 -9.31 -5.88
CA ALA A 66 7.94 -10.30 -6.53
C ALA A 66 9.03 -10.82 -5.57
N GLN A 67 9.70 -9.92 -4.85
CA GLN A 67 10.72 -10.28 -3.85
C GLN A 67 10.12 -11.08 -2.69
N GLY A 68 9.00 -10.62 -2.14
CA GLY A 68 8.28 -11.29 -1.06
C GLY A 68 7.78 -12.67 -1.46
N ALA A 69 7.18 -12.80 -2.64
CA ALA A 69 6.69 -14.07 -3.18
C ALA A 69 7.84 -15.07 -3.36
N ALA A 70 8.98 -14.64 -3.92
CA ALA A 70 10.15 -15.50 -4.07
C ALA A 70 10.71 -15.97 -2.71
N ARG A 71 10.83 -15.07 -1.73
CA ARG A 71 11.28 -15.39 -0.35
C ARG A 71 10.32 -16.38 0.33
N SER A 72 9.03 -16.09 0.33
CA SER A 72 8.00 -16.93 0.96
C SER A 72 7.89 -18.30 0.29
N PHE A 73 8.02 -18.37 -1.03
CA PHE A 73 8.04 -19.65 -1.75
C PHE A 73 9.25 -20.50 -1.36
N ARG A 74 10.45 -19.92 -1.28
CA ARG A 74 11.68 -20.63 -0.85
C ARG A 74 11.51 -21.26 0.53
N PHE A 75 11.01 -20.51 1.50
CA PHE A 75 10.79 -21.02 2.86
C PHE A 75 9.63 -22.02 2.94
N GLY A 76 8.52 -21.73 2.25
CA GLY A 76 7.36 -22.61 2.17
C GLY A 76 7.69 -23.97 1.58
N ARG A 77 8.52 -24.01 0.52
CA ARG A 77 9.00 -25.25 -0.11
C ARG A 77 9.78 -26.12 0.87
N LEU A 78 10.76 -25.54 1.56
CA LEU A 78 11.59 -26.25 2.55
C LEU A 78 10.75 -26.75 3.73
N ARG A 79 9.88 -25.89 4.26
CA ARG A 79 8.97 -26.24 5.36
C ARG A 79 8.02 -27.37 4.96
N GLY A 80 7.47 -27.33 3.75
CA GLY A 80 6.62 -28.38 3.20
C GLY A 80 7.34 -29.72 3.07
N ALA A 81 8.55 -29.71 2.53
CA ALA A 81 9.37 -30.92 2.39
C ALA A 81 9.75 -31.53 3.75
N LEU A 82 10.19 -30.71 4.71
CA LEU A 82 10.48 -31.18 6.08
C LEU A 82 9.24 -31.75 6.76
N SER A 83 8.08 -31.12 6.55
CA SER A 83 6.81 -31.60 7.09
C SER A 83 6.41 -32.94 6.47
N ALA A 84 6.57 -33.11 5.15
CA ALA A 84 6.32 -34.37 4.47
C ALA A 84 7.26 -35.46 4.98
N ALA A 85 8.57 -35.19 5.04
CA ALA A 85 9.56 -36.14 5.54
C ALA A 85 9.30 -36.58 6.99
N THR A 86 8.86 -35.65 7.84
CA THR A 86 8.45 -35.95 9.22
C THR A 86 7.19 -36.81 9.26
N ALA A 87 6.17 -36.47 8.49
CA ALA A 87 4.91 -37.21 8.44
C ALA A 87 5.08 -38.64 7.86
N SER A 88 5.98 -38.79 6.90
CA SER A 88 6.37 -40.08 6.33
C SER A 88 7.23 -40.94 7.26
N GLY A 89 7.61 -40.44 8.44
CA GLY A 89 8.38 -41.20 9.42
C GLY A 89 9.84 -41.42 9.01
N LEU A 90 10.41 -40.57 8.14
CA LEU A 90 11.78 -40.77 7.64
C LEU A 90 12.86 -40.39 8.66
N PHE A 91 12.63 -39.38 9.50
CA PHE A 91 13.58 -38.97 10.55
C PHE A 91 13.72 -39.96 11.72
N PRO A 92 12.63 -40.56 12.27
CA PRO A 92 12.70 -41.60 13.30
C PRO A 92 13.52 -42.83 12.91
N VAL A 93 13.64 -43.13 11.61
CA VAL A 93 14.47 -44.24 11.10
C VAL A 93 15.97 -43.95 11.26
N ILE A 94 16.34 -42.67 11.38
CA ILE A 94 17.74 -42.21 11.44
C ILE A 94 18.11 -41.82 12.88
N ASN A 95 17.43 -40.83 13.48
CA ASN A 95 17.68 -40.37 14.86
C ASN A 95 16.49 -39.54 15.38
N LEU A 96 16.09 -39.73 16.65
CA LEU A 96 15.04 -38.94 17.31
C LEU A 96 15.41 -37.45 17.41
N GLU A 97 16.69 -37.13 17.60
CA GLU A 97 17.18 -35.73 17.67
C GLU A 97 16.98 -34.98 16.34
N SER A 98 17.14 -35.68 15.21
CA SER A 98 16.95 -35.09 13.87
C SER A 98 15.51 -34.66 13.62
N LEU A 99 14.54 -35.38 14.21
CA LEU A 99 13.12 -35.04 14.15
C LEU A 99 12.79 -33.80 14.99
N GLU A 100 13.42 -33.64 16.16
CA GLU A 100 13.28 -32.43 16.97
C GLU A 100 13.89 -31.22 16.27
N GLN A 101 15.07 -31.39 15.66
CA GLN A 101 15.71 -30.36 14.84
C GLN A 101 14.86 -29.96 13.64
N ALA A 102 14.28 -30.92 12.91
CA ALA A 102 13.36 -30.64 11.80
C ALA A 102 12.13 -29.83 12.25
N ARG A 103 11.54 -30.17 13.41
CA ARG A 103 10.43 -29.41 13.99
C ARG A 103 10.81 -28.00 14.40
N ALA A 104 12.00 -27.81 14.98
CA ALA A 104 12.52 -26.49 15.33
C ALA A 104 12.77 -25.64 14.07
N CYS A 105 13.44 -26.22 13.07
CA CYS A 105 13.72 -25.57 11.79
C CYS A 105 12.44 -25.14 11.07
N MET A 106 11.40 -26.00 11.05
CA MET A 106 10.09 -25.64 10.49
C MET A 106 9.43 -24.43 11.19
N LYS A 107 9.60 -24.28 12.51
CA LYS A 107 9.10 -23.11 13.26
C LYS A 107 9.87 -21.85 12.89
N GLN A 108 11.19 -21.95 12.76
CA GLN A 108 12.05 -20.83 12.34
C GLN A 108 11.72 -20.37 10.92
N LEU A 109 11.57 -21.32 9.97
CA LEU A 109 11.14 -21.00 8.60
C LEU A 109 9.78 -20.30 8.55
N ARG A 110 8.84 -20.69 9.41
CA ARG A 110 7.54 -20.01 9.52
C ARG A 110 7.67 -18.60 10.08
N ALA A 111 8.56 -18.39 11.05
CA ALA A 111 8.81 -17.04 11.58
C ALA A 111 9.40 -16.12 10.50
N LEU A 112 10.33 -16.63 9.69
CA LEU A 112 10.90 -15.91 8.55
C LEU A 112 9.88 -15.64 7.42
N GLU A 113 8.90 -16.53 7.24
CA GLU A 113 7.80 -16.35 6.27
C GLU A 113 6.82 -15.24 6.72
N MET A 114 6.59 -15.12 8.03
CA MET A 114 5.68 -14.12 8.61
C MET A 114 6.37 -12.78 8.89
N ASP A 115 7.70 -12.72 8.75
CA ASP A 115 8.47 -11.50 8.88
C ASP A 115 8.24 -10.61 7.65
N THR A 116 7.39 -9.60 7.82
CA THR A 116 7.08 -8.59 6.81
C THR A 116 7.97 -7.34 6.91
N SER A 117 9.06 -7.39 7.67
CA SER A 117 9.95 -6.23 7.79
C SER A 117 10.60 -5.94 6.43
N VAL A 118 10.38 -4.72 5.95
CA VAL A 118 10.98 -4.22 4.70
C VAL A 118 12.22 -3.43 5.10
N HIS A 119 13.39 -4.02 4.96
CA HIS A 119 14.65 -3.31 5.11
C HIS A 119 14.92 -2.58 3.80
N LYS A 120 15.11 -1.26 3.85
CA LYS A 120 15.61 -0.52 2.68
C LYS A 120 16.99 -1.07 2.34
N ASP A 121 17.27 -1.28 1.05
CA ASP A 121 18.53 -1.84 0.51
C ASP A 121 19.85 -1.19 1.01
N GLY A 122 19.78 -0.10 1.79
CA GLY A 122 20.93 0.55 2.43
C GLY A 122 21.16 0.26 3.91
N ASP A 123 20.23 -0.41 4.60
CA ASP A 123 20.28 -0.74 6.03
C ASP A 123 19.77 -2.17 6.28
N ALA A 124 20.11 -3.08 5.38
CA ALA A 124 19.94 -4.50 5.64
C ALA A 124 20.78 -4.82 6.88
N ASP A 125 20.13 -5.12 7.99
CA ASP A 125 20.77 -5.75 9.14
C ASP A 125 21.36 -7.08 8.63
N ALA A 126 22.66 -7.06 8.28
CA ALA A 126 23.36 -8.21 7.69
C ALA A 126 23.16 -9.47 8.55
N THR A 127 22.95 -9.28 9.84
CA THR A 127 22.60 -10.26 10.85
C THR A 127 21.31 -11.04 10.56
N SER A 128 20.24 -10.38 10.09
CA SER A 128 18.95 -11.05 9.80
C SER A 128 19.00 -11.89 8.51
N SER A 129 19.77 -11.43 7.53
CA SER A 129 20.00 -12.16 6.27
C SER A 129 20.89 -13.39 6.50
N GLU A 130 21.97 -13.25 7.27
CA GLU A 130 22.86 -14.37 7.62
C GLU A 130 22.15 -15.45 8.44
N GLU A 131 21.30 -15.05 9.40
CA GLU A 131 20.49 -15.98 10.19
C GLU A 131 19.50 -16.75 9.31
N ALA A 132 18.81 -16.05 8.39
CA ALA A 132 17.90 -16.69 7.46
C ALA A 132 18.61 -17.72 6.56
N ASP A 133 19.79 -17.39 6.04
CA ASP A 133 20.57 -18.32 5.22
C ASP A 133 21.14 -19.50 6.03
N ALA A 134 21.47 -19.30 7.30
CA ALA A 134 21.86 -20.39 8.20
C ALA A 134 20.70 -21.38 8.42
N ILE A 135 19.49 -20.88 8.67
CA ILE A 135 18.28 -21.71 8.82
C ILE A 135 17.99 -22.47 7.52
N VAL A 136 18.10 -21.81 6.36
CA VAL A 136 17.92 -22.47 5.06
C VAL A 136 18.97 -23.56 4.85
N ARG A 137 20.25 -23.32 5.16
CA ARG A 137 21.29 -24.34 5.08
C ARG A 137 20.98 -25.54 5.97
N GLN A 138 20.58 -25.30 7.21
CA GLN A 138 20.16 -26.35 8.15
C GLN A 138 18.99 -27.19 7.58
N ALA A 139 17.98 -26.55 6.98
CA ALA A 139 16.86 -27.25 6.36
C ALA A 139 17.31 -28.20 5.23
N HIS A 140 18.23 -27.76 4.38
CA HIS A 140 18.78 -28.60 3.31
C HIS A 140 19.60 -29.76 3.86
N GLU A 141 20.41 -29.56 4.90
CA GLU A 141 21.17 -30.63 5.53
C GLU A 141 20.25 -31.71 6.12
N LEU A 142 19.20 -31.30 6.82
CA LEU A 142 18.20 -32.23 7.37
C LEU A 142 17.48 -33.03 6.28
N LEU A 143 17.14 -32.40 5.15
CA LEU A 143 16.51 -33.09 4.02
C LEU A 143 17.48 -34.06 3.34
N LYS A 144 18.76 -33.69 3.20
CA LYS A 144 19.81 -34.56 2.67
C LYS A 144 20.02 -35.81 3.51
N LEU A 145 19.94 -35.70 4.84
CA LEU A 145 20.00 -36.88 5.73
C LEU A 145 18.93 -37.91 5.40
N VAL A 146 17.77 -37.45 4.94
CA VAL A 146 16.60 -38.26 4.58
C VAL A 146 16.59 -38.65 3.09
N GLY A 147 17.62 -38.26 2.32
CA GLY A 147 17.72 -38.55 0.89
C GLY A 147 16.80 -37.68 0.02
N VAL A 148 16.32 -36.54 0.53
CA VAL A 148 15.58 -35.55 -0.23
C VAL A 148 16.53 -34.42 -0.63
N ASP A 149 16.71 -34.22 -1.93
CA ASP A 149 17.47 -33.09 -2.47
C ASP A 149 16.53 -32.08 -3.14
N LEU A 150 16.62 -30.83 -2.72
CA LEU A 150 15.86 -29.69 -3.25
C LEU A 150 16.79 -28.61 -3.81
N SER A 151 18.06 -28.95 -4.03
CA SER A 151 19.00 -28.14 -4.77
C SER A 151 18.50 -28.06 -6.22
N GLU A 152 17.96 -26.92 -6.61
CA GLU A 152 17.80 -26.54 -8.03
C GLU A 152 19.04 -25.77 -8.48
#